data_AF-A0A965Y8H8-F1
#
_entry.id   AF-A0A965Y8H8-F1
#
_cell.length_a   1.000
_cell.length_b   1.000
_cell.length_c   1.000
_cell.angle_alpha   90.00
_cell.angle_beta   90.00
_cell.angle_gamma   90.00
#
_symmetry.space_group_name_H-M   'P 1'
#
loop_
_entity.id
_entity.type
_entity.pdbx_description
1 polymer ?
#
loop_
_entity_poly.entity_id
_entity_poly.type
_entity_poly.pdbx_seq_one_letter_code
_entity_poly.pdbx_strand_id
1 'polypeptide(L)'
;MGYIRSDGQVGCRNLVAVIPSVTCAGDVASAIVRQVAGTVGYFHHQGCCQLPPDLDQVTETLISLGCSPNVGAALVVSLGCEGTDHERLVEEVRTTGKPVK
;
A
#
# COMPACT_ATOMS: atom_id res chain seq x y z
N MET A 1 -22.44 -2.08 -11.01
CA MET A 1 -22.45 -1.30 -9.75
C MET A 1 -21.01 -1.12 -9.32
N GLY A 2 -20.62 0.08 -8.86
CA GLY A 2 -19.27 0.38 -8.38
C GLY A 2 -19.24 0.61 -6.86
N TYR A 3 -18.05 0.60 -6.28
CA TYR A 3 -17.82 0.85 -4.85
C TYR A 3 -17.51 2.34 -4.64
N ILE A 4 -18.49 3.06 -4.10
CA ILE A 4 -18.35 4.49 -3.77
C ILE A 4 -17.49 4.62 -2.52
N ARG A 5 -16.49 5.50 -2.56
CA ARG A 5 -15.58 5.82 -1.46
C ARG A 5 -16.01 7.10 -0.74
N SER A 6 -15.47 7.31 0.46
CA SER A 6 -15.70 8.51 1.27
C SER A 6 -15.27 9.81 0.60
N ASP A 7 -14.25 9.74 -0.26
CA ASP A 7 -13.75 10.86 -1.08
C ASP A 7 -14.57 11.09 -2.36
N GLY A 8 -15.66 10.33 -2.57
CA GLY A 8 -16.54 10.43 -3.74
C GLY A 8 -16.05 9.67 -4.98
N GLN A 9 -14.84 9.10 -4.97
CA GLN A 9 -14.36 8.28 -6.08
C GLN A 9 -15.07 6.93 -6.13
N VAL A 10 -15.06 6.28 -7.31
CA VAL A 10 -15.76 5.00 -7.52
C VAL A 10 -14.80 3.95 -8.05
N GLY A 11 -14.64 2.86 -7.29
CA GLY A 11 -13.87 1.68 -7.69
C GLY A 11 -14.72 0.65 -8.42
N CYS A 12 -14.14 -0.07 -9.37
CA CYS A 12 -14.76 -1.26 -9.95
C CYS A 12 -14.54 -2.52 -9.10
N ARG A 13 -13.62 -2.46 -8.11
CA ARG A 13 -13.31 -3.53 -7.15
C ARG A 13 -13.32 -3.01 -5.71
N ASN A 14 -13.41 -3.94 -4.75
CA ASN A 14 -13.31 -3.64 -3.33
C ASN A 14 -12.22 -4.49 -2.67
N LEU A 15 -10.98 -4.07 -2.83
CA LEU A 15 -9.80 -4.82 -2.39
C LEU A 15 -9.34 -4.34 -1.01
N VAL A 16 -8.78 -5.26 -0.23
CA VAL A 16 -7.90 -4.94 0.89
C VAL A 16 -6.46 -5.07 0.40
N ALA A 17 -5.75 -3.96 0.28
CA ALA A 17 -4.37 -3.96 -0.21
C ALA A 17 -3.39 -4.29 0.92
N VAL A 18 -2.45 -5.21 0.67
CA VAL A 18 -1.30 -5.46 1.55
C VAL A 18 -0.06 -4.92 0.85
N ILE A 19 0.53 -3.88 1.41
CA ILE A 19 1.59 -3.09 0.79
C ILE A 19 2.86 -3.24 1.62
N PRO A 20 3.83 -4.07 1.21
CA PRO A 20 5.16 -4.04 1.84
C PRO A 20 5.83 -2.68 1.56
N SER A 21 6.48 -2.08 2.56
CA SER A 21 7.28 -0.85 2.38
C SER A 21 8.66 -1.14 1.76
N VAL A 22 9.14 -2.38 1.88
CA VAL A 22 10.43 -2.84 1.35
C VAL A 22 10.32 -4.28 0.87
N THR A 23 11.18 -4.65 -0.09
CA THR A 23 11.24 -6.01 -0.64
C THR A 23 11.38 -7.11 0.43
N CYS A 24 12.15 -6.88 1.51
CA CYS A 24 12.32 -7.84 2.61
C CYS A 24 11.02 -8.13 3.39
N ALA A 25 10.06 -7.20 3.37
CA ALA A 25 8.74 -7.39 3.98
C ALA A 25 7.79 -8.20 3.07
N GLY A 26 8.19 -8.46 1.82
CA GLY A 26 7.38 -9.15 0.82
C GLY A 26 6.95 -10.55 1.24
N ASP A 27 7.81 -11.32 1.92
CA ASP A 27 7.47 -12.66 2.39
C ASP A 27 6.38 -12.63 3.47
N VAL A 28 6.45 -11.67 4.40
CA VAL A 28 5.42 -11.45 5.43
C VAL A 28 4.11 -11.03 4.77
N ALA A 29 4.15 -10.07 3.84
CA ALA A 29 2.98 -9.64 3.09
C ALA A 29 2.36 -10.80 2.27
N SER A 30 3.18 -11.65 1.66
CA SER A 30 2.73 -12.84 0.92
C SER A 30 2.06 -13.87 1.82
N ALA A 31 2.61 -14.10 3.01
CA ALA A 31 1.99 -14.96 4.01
C ALA A 31 0.60 -14.44 4.44
N ILE A 32 0.47 -13.12 4.69
CA ILE A 32 -0.81 -12.49 5.02
C ILE A 32 -1.82 -12.71 3.89
N VAL A 33 -1.42 -12.45 2.64
CA VAL A 33 -2.30 -12.60 1.48
C VAL A 33 -2.78 -14.04 1.28
N ARG A 34 -1.93 -15.02 1.56
CA ARG A 34 -2.28 -16.45 1.46
C ARG A 34 -3.25 -16.89 2.54
N GLN A 35 -3.22 -16.27 3.72
CA GLN A 35 -4.03 -16.67 4.88
C GLN A 35 -5.35 -15.90 4.97
N VAL A 36 -5.41 -14.67 4.44
CA VAL A 36 -6.57 -13.80 4.57
C VAL A 36 -7.26 -13.62 3.21
N ALA A 37 -8.39 -14.29 3.03
CA ALA A 37 -9.20 -14.17 1.83
C ALA A 37 -9.66 -12.72 1.58
N GLY A 38 -9.69 -12.31 0.31
CA GLY A 38 -10.11 -10.96 -0.10
C GLY A 38 -9.02 -9.89 0.00
N THR A 39 -7.80 -10.26 0.39
CA THR A 39 -6.62 -9.38 0.33
C THR A 39 -5.86 -9.53 -0.99
N VAL A 40 -5.17 -8.48 -1.40
CA VAL A 40 -4.30 -8.46 -2.59
C VAL A 40 -2.98 -7.80 -2.21
N GLY A 41 -1.86 -8.44 -2.53
CA GLY A 41 -0.53 -7.89 -2.29
C GLY A 41 -0.04 -7.00 -3.43
N TYR A 42 0.52 -5.83 -3.10
CA TYR A 42 1.19 -4.93 -4.02
C TYR A 42 2.71 -5.04 -3.85
N PHE A 43 3.27 -6.13 -4.38
CA PHE A 43 4.68 -6.45 -4.23
C PHE A 43 5.56 -5.62 -5.18
N HIS A 44 6.72 -5.21 -4.68
CA HIS A 44 7.76 -4.52 -5.44
C HIS A 44 9.14 -5.07 -5.05
N HIS A 45 10.15 -4.84 -5.89
CA HIS A 45 11.50 -5.38 -5.75
C HIS A 45 12.52 -4.37 -5.21
N GLN A 46 12.03 -3.27 -4.62
CA GLN A 46 12.89 -2.15 -4.20
C GLN A 46 13.38 -2.35 -2.77
N GLY A 47 14.69 -2.19 -2.59
CA GLY A 47 15.41 -2.39 -1.33
C GLY A 47 16.00 -1.09 -0.78
N CYS A 48 16.75 -1.18 0.31
CA CYS A 48 17.22 0.00 1.05
C CYS A 48 18.35 0.79 0.36
N CYS A 49 19.06 0.20 -0.62
CA CYS A 49 20.23 0.82 -1.26
C CYS A 49 19.87 1.68 -2.49
N GLN A 50 18.75 2.39 -2.42
CA GLN A 50 18.28 3.28 -3.47
C GLN A 50 18.74 4.71 -3.23
N LEU A 51 18.85 5.52 -4.30
CA LEU A 51 19.13 6.94 -4.16
C LEU A 51 17.85 7.67 -3.69
N PRO A 52 17.97 8.85 -3.05
CA PRO A 52 16.80 9.64 -2.62
C PRO A 52 15.69 9.81 -3.69
N PRO A 53 15.99 10.19 -4.96
CA PRO A 53 14.94 10.32 -5.97
C PRO A 53 14.26 8.99 -6.32
N ASP A 54 14.97 7.87 -6.20
CA ASP A 54 14.39 6.54 -6.42
C ASP A 54 13.43 6.18 -5.28
N LEU A 55 13.82 6.46 -4.03
CA LEU A 55 12.98 6.26 -2.85
C LEU A 55 11.70 7.10 -2.90
N ASP A 56 11.82 8.36 -3.33
CA ASP A 56 10.66 9.24 -3.53
C ASP A 56 9.72 8.66 -4.58
N GLN A 57 10.24 8.19 -5.72
CA GLN A 57 9.44 7.59 -6.78
C GLN A 57 8.71 6.33 -6.31
N VAL A 58 9.38 5.48 -5.52
CA VAL A 58 8.77 4.27 -4.94
C VAL A 58 7.67 4.67 -3.97
N THR A 59 7.95 5.60 -3.06
CA THR A 59 6.99 6.09 -2.07
C THR A 59 5.73 6.64 -2.74
N GLU A 60 5.89 7.52 -3.74
CA GLU A 60 4.77 8.08 -4.52
C GLU A 60 3.95 6.99 -5.25
N THR A 61 4.62 5.96 -5.74
CA THR A 61 3.96 4.82 -6.39
C THR A 61 3.13 4.03 -5.39
N LEU A 62 3.67 3.74 -4.21
CA LEU A 62 2.96 3.01 -3.16
C LEU A 62 1.76 3.83 -2.64
N ILE A 63 1.91 5.15 -2.49
CA ILE A 63 0.83 6.07 -2.13
C ILE A 63 -0.28 5.99 -3.17
N SER A 64 0.06 6.15 -4.45
CA SER A 64 -0.90 6.10 -5.55
C SER A 64 -1.67 4.77 -5.59
N LEU A 65 -1.00 3.65 -5.30
CA LEU A 65 -1.62 2.33 -5.22
C LEU A 65 -2.61 2.24 -4.04
N GLY A 66 -2.25 2.73 -2.85
CA GLY A 66 -3.14 2.77 -1.68
C GLY A 66 -4.33 3.73 -1.86
N CYS A 67 -4.11 4.87 -2.54
CA CYS A 67 -5.12 5.87 -2.86
C CYS A 67 -6.08 5.44 -3.98
N SER A 68 -5.78 4.37 -4.72
CA SER A 68 -6.67 3.84 -5.77
C SER A 68 -8.10 3.60 -5.27
N PRO A 69 -9.15 4.00 -6.03
CA PRO A 69 -10.54 3.77 -5.62
C PRO A 69 -10.92 2.27 -5.58
N ASN A 70 -10.11 1.40 -6.18
CA ASN A 70 -10.29 -0.05 -6.09
C ASN A 70 -9.86 -0.61 -4.72
N VAL A 71 -9.10 0.15 -3.93
CA VAL A 71 -8.68 -0.19 -2.57
C VAL A 71 -9.69 0.39 -1.59
N GLY A 72 -10.25 -0.46 -0.74
CA GLY A 72 -11.15 -0.07 0.34
C GLY A 72 -10.52 -0.02 1.71
N ALA A 73 -9.42 -0.73 1.90
CA ALA A 73 -8.59 -0.69 3.09
C ALA A 73 -7.15 -1.04 2.69
N ALA A 74 -6.17 -0.52 3.42
CA ALA A 74 -4.76 -0.85 3.20
C ALA A 74 -4.09 -1.31 4.49
N LEU A 75 -3.17 -2.26 4.36
CA LEU A 75 -2.27 -2.72 5.42
C LEU A 75 -0.83 -2.53 4.92
N VAL A 76 -0.09 -1.64 5.55
CA VAL A 76 1.32 -1.38 5.26
C VAL A 76 2.18 -2.28 6.13
N VAL A 77 3.06 -3.06 5.50
CA VAL A 77 3.96 -3.99 6.20
C VAL A 77 5.36 -3.38 6.23
N SER A 78 5.73 -2.86 7.39
CA SER A 78 7.02 -2.24 7.69
C SER A 78 7.92 -3.17 8.49
N LEU A 79 9.23 -3.14 8.22
CA LEU A 79 10.24 -3.78 9.07
C LEU A 79 11.10 -2.77 9.84
N GLY A 80 10.91 -1.47 9.60
CA GLY A 80 11.62 -0.36 10.25
C GLY A 80 12.99 -0.05 9.66
N CYS A 81 13.41 -0.73 8.59
CA CYS A 81 14.72 -0.53 7.94
C CYS A 81 14.61 -0.05 6.48
N GLU A 82 13.39 0.11 5.98
CA GLU A 82 13.11 0.66 4.66
C GLU A 82 13.65 2.08 4.48
N GLY A 83 14.01 2.42 3.23
CA GLY A 83 14.31 3.79 2.84
C GLY A 83 13.07 4.59 2.42
N THR A 84 11.96 3.93 2.09
CA THR A 84 10.71 4.59 1.71
C THR A 84 10.08 5.28 2.91
N ASP A 85 9.44 6.42 2.66
CA ASP A 85 8.69 7.15 3.68
C ASP A 85 7.32 6.47 3.92
N HIS A 86 7.34 5.39 4.70
CA HIS A 86 6.16 4.59 5.02
C HIS A 86 5.17 5.35 5.91
N GLU A 87 5.62 6.32 6.70
CA GLU A 87 4.74 7.19 7.49
C GLU A 87 3.93 8.11 6.57
N ARG A 88 4.58 8.76 5.58
CA ARG A 88 3.89 9.53 4.54
C ARG A 88 2.93 8.65 3.75
N LEU A 89 3.33 7.42 3.41
CA LEU A 89 2.43 6.46 2.77
C LEU A 89 1.13 6.24 3.56
N VAL A 90 1.24 5.96 4.86
CA VAL A 90 0.07 5.73 5.71
C VAL A 90 -0.79 6.98 5.82
N GLU A 91 -0.18 8.15 5.99
CA GLU A 91 -0.92 9.40 6.17
C GLU A 91 -1.67 9.82 4.89
N GLU A 92 -1.00 9.77 3.73
CA GLU A 92 -1.63 10.11 2.44
C GLU A 92 -2.81 9.19 2.13
N VAL A 93 -2.68 7.87 2.38
CA VAL A 93 -3.81 6.95 2.20
C VAL A 93 -4.96 7.27 3.17
N ARG A 94 -4.65 7.68 4.41
CA ARG A 94 -5.66 8.06 5.41
C ARG A 94 -6.47 9.28 4.98
N THR A 95 -5.87 10.24 4.26
CA THR A 95 -6.60 11.42 3.74
C THR A 95 -7.78 11.06 2.83
N THR A 96 -7.73 9.90 2.16
CA THR A 96 -8.84 9.41 1.32
C THR A 96 -10.03 8.87 2.13
N GLY A 97 -9.92 8.84 3.46
CA GLY A 97 -10.95 8.32 4.38
C GLY A 97 -10.99 6.79 4.48
N LYS A 98 -9.98 6.11 3.91
CA LYS A 98 -9.86 4.65 3.99
C LYS A 98 -9.20 4.22 5.30
N PRO A 99 -9.62 3.10 5.90
CA PRO A 99 -8.88 2.49 6.99
C PRO A 99 -7.51 2.01 6.48
N VAL A 100 -6.46 2.52 7.10
CA VAL A 100 -5.06 2.14 6.84
C VAL A 100 -4.31 1.98 8.14
N LYS A 101 -3.49 0.92 8.21
CA LYS A 101 -2.60 0.60 9.33
C LYS A 101 -1.26 0.14 8.84
#